data_AF-A0A944C2D8-F1
#
_entry.id   AF-A0A944C2D8-F1
#
_cell.length_a   1.000
_cell.length_b   1.000
_cell.length_c   1.000
_cell.angle_alpha   90.00
_cell.angle_beta   90.00
_cell.angle_gamma   90.00
#
_symmetry.space_group_name_H-M   'P 1'
#
loop_
_entity.id
_entity.type
_entity.pdbx_description
1 polymer ?
#
loop_
_entity_poly.entity_id
_entity_poly.type
_entity_poly.pdbx_seq_one_letter_code
_entity_poly.pdbx_strand_id
1 'polypeptide(L)'
;MSQTASSSSAPASSMKALAKDTAVYGLSSIIGRFLNYLLVPLYTAKLSAASGGYGIITEVYSYVALLLVLLTFGMETTFFRFVNKEEEEPMRVYSTTLLTVGLVGIAFIAVIMGFLNPISEFMDYASHP
;
A
#
# COMPACT_ATOMS: atom_id res chain seq x y z
N MET A 1 -14.40 -49.19 28.49
CA MET A 1 -13.72 -49.94 27.41
C MET A 1 -13.91 -49.18 26.11
N SER A 2 -12.79 -48.92 25.43
CA SER A 2 -12.68 -48.45 24.02
C SER A 2 -13.10 -47.00 23.75
N GLN A 3 -12.38 -46.13 23.03
CA GLN A 3 -11.17 -46.19 22.21
C GLN A 3 -10.80 -44.70 21.95
N THR A 4 -9.62 -44.23 22.39
CA THR A 4 -8.42 -43.92 21.56
C THR A 4 -8.52 -42.79 20.53
N ALA A 5 -7.71 -41.77 20.77
CA ALA A 5 -6.90 -41.03 19.80
C ALA A 5 -7.62 -40.14 18.76
N SER A 6 -7.86 -38.87 19.11
CA SER A 6 -7.79 -37.81 18.09
C SER A 6 -6.33 -37.60 17.74
N SER A 7 -5.98 -38.03 16.52
CA SER A 7 -4.68 -37.94 15.88
C SER A 7 -3.97 -36.60 16.09
N SER A 8 -2.81 -36.67 16.76
CA SER A 8 -1.74 -35.68 16.66
C SER A 8 -1.26 -35.64 15.20
N SER A 9 -1.67 -34.61 14.45
CA SER A 9 -1.11 -34.33 13.13
C SER A 9 0.28 -33.71 13.28
N ALA A 10 1.27 -34.33 12.64
CA ALA A 10 2.71 -34.15 12.84
C ALA A 10 3.23 -32.69 12.94
N PRO A 11 4.18 -32.40 13.85
CA PRO A 11 4.77 -31.06 14.03
C PRO A 11 5.55 -30.53 12.81
N ALA A 12 6.04 -31.42 11.93
CA ALA A 12 6.85 -31.03 10.77
C ALA A 12 6.06 -30.31 9.66
N SER A 13 4.77 -30.62 9.47
CA SER A 13 3.93 -29.95 8.46
C SER A 13 3.57 -28.52 8.88
N SER A 14 3.29 -28.32 10.18
CA SER A 14 3.06 -27.00 10.77
C SER A 14 4.30 -26.11 10.66
N MET A 15 5.48 -26.63 10.99
CA MET A 15 6.75 -25.89 10.89
C MET A 15 7.09 -25.48 9.46
N LYS A 16 6.80 -26.34 8.47
CA LYS A 16 7.00 -26.03 7.05
C LYS A 16 5.99 -25.00 6.53
N ALA A 17 4.74 -25.05 7.00
CA ALA A 17 3.73 -24.04 6.69
C ALA A 17 4.11 -22.67 7.26
N LEU A 18 4.50 -22.62 8.54
CA LEU A 18 5.00 -21.42 9.22
C LEU A 18 6.23 -20.81 8.51
N ALA A 19 7.19 -21.64 8.09
CA ALA A 19 8.35 -21.18 7.36
C ALA A 19 7.98 -20.60 5.99
N LYS A 20 7.01 -21.20 5.29
CA LYS A 20 6.51 -20.70 4.01
C LYS A 20 5.80 -19.36 4.17
N ASP A 21 4.94 -19.23 5.18
CA ASP A 21 4.23 -17.98 5.47
C ASP A 21 5.23 -16.89 5.86
N THR A 22 6.17 -17.19 6.77
CA THR A 22 7.25 -16.26 7.16
C THR A 22 8.10 -15.84 5.97
N ALA A 23 8.45 -16.77 5.07
CA ALA A 23 9.20 -16.44 3.88
C ALA A 23 8.40 -15.53 2.95
N VAL A 24 7.12 -15.79 2.71
CA VAL A 24 6.28 -14.97 1.81
C VAL A 24 6.05 -13.57 2.38
N TYR A 25 5.63 -13.46 3.65
CA TYR A 25 5.37 -12.18 4.29
C TYR A 25 6.67 -11.40 4.58
N GLY A 26 7.72 -12.10 5.04
CA GLY A 26 9.03 -11.51 5.33
C GLY A 26 9.74 -11.02 4.07
N LEU A 27 9.77 -11.83 3.01
CA LEU A 27 10.38 -11.45 1.73
C LEU A 27 9.63 -10.28 1.09
N SER A 28 8.30 -10.25 1.15
CA SER A 28 7.50 -9.13 0.64
C SER A 28 7.87 -7.80 1.33
N SER A 29 8.01 -7.81 2.66
CA SER A 29 8.42 -6.63 3.43
C SER A 29 9.86 -6.19 3.12
N ILE A 30 10.80 -7.15 3.00
CA ILE A 30 12.20 -6.87 2.67
C ILE A 30 12.32 -6.26 1.27
N ILE A 31 11.65 -6.84 0.28
CA ILE A 31 11.67 -6.33 -1.10
C ILE A 31 11.12 -4.91 -1.14
N GLY A 32 9.99 -4.64 -0.47
CA GLY A 32 9.41 -3.30 -0.43
C GLY A 32 10.37 -2.26 0.15
N ARG A 33 11.03 -2.57 1.27
CA ARG A 33 12.04 -1.69 1.89
C ARG A 33 13.28 -1.55 1.03
N PHE A 34 13.74 -2.62 0.41
CA PHE A 34 14.91 -2.62 -0.46
C PHE A 34 14.68 -1.76 -1.70
N LEU A 35 13.51 -1.87 -2.34
CA LEU A 35 13.12 -1.00 -3.46
C LEU A 35 13.08 0.46 -3.01
N ASN A 36 12.51 0.75 -1.83
CA ASN A 36 12.49 2.11 -1.29
C ASN A 36 13.91 2.66 -1.05
N TYR A 37 14.81 1.83 -0.52
CA TYR A 37 16.23 2.18 -0.36
C TYR A 37 16.95 2.43 -1.69
N LEU A 38 16.61 1.70 -2.76
CA LEU A 38 17.18 1.91 -4.09
C LEU A 38 16.69 3.19 -4.76
N LEU A 39 15.52 3.71 -4.35
CA LEU A 39 15.03 4.99 -4.85
C LEU A 39 15.92 6.15 -4.38
N VAL A 40 16.56 6.05 -3.21
CA VAL A 40 17.46 7.10 -2.69
C VAL A 40 18.63 7.40 -3.64
N PRO A 41 19.51 6.44 -4.01
CA PRO A 41 20.59 6.70 -4.95
C PRO A 41 20.07 7.12 -6.33
N LEU A 42 18.93 6.59 -6.79
CA LEU A 42 18.29 7.00 -8.05
C LEU A 42 17.89 8.48 -8.01
N TYR A 43 17.20 8.91 -6.94
CA TYR A 43 16.81 10.31 -6.74
C TYR A 43 18.04 11.20 -6.64
N THR A 44 19.05 10.84 -5.86
CA THR A 44 20.25 11.68 -5.72
C THR A 44 21.11 11.75 -7.00
N ALA A 45 21.08 10.71 -7.85
CA ALA A 45 21.86 10.67 -9.09
C ALA A 45 21.16 11.37 -10.27
N LYS A 46 19.82 11.31 -10.35
CA LYS A 46 19.03 11.95 -11.41
C LYS A 46 18.54 13.34 -11.04
N LEU A 47 18.16 13.52 -9.78
CA LEU A 47 17.70 14.78 -9.19
C LEU A 47 18.85 15.29 -8.32
N SER A 48 19.78 16.02 -8.95
CA SER A 48 21.01 16.47 -8.30
C SER A 48 20.70 17.07 -6.93
N ALA A 49 21.22 16.47 -5.85
CA ALA A 49 21.05 17.01 -4.48
C ALA A 49 21.56 18.47 -4.35
N ALA A 50 22.31 18.94 -5.35
CA ALA A 50 22.81 20.30 -5.48
C ALA A 50 21.75 21.35 -5.92
N SER A 51 20.57 20.96 -6.42
CA SER A 51 19.56 21.89 -6.97
C SER A 51 18.35 22.19 -6.07
N GLY A 52 18.27 21.61 -4.86
CA GLY A 52 17.13 21.80 -3.95
C GLY A 52 15.95 20.82 -4.11
N GLY A 53 16.00 19.90 -5.09
CA GLY A 53 14.91 18.98 -5.40
C GLY A 53 14.52 17.98 -4.30
N TYR A 54 15.40 17.71 -3.32
CA TYR A 54 15.08 16.79 -2.21
C TYR A 54 14.09 17.40 -1.20
N GLY A 55 14.07 18.74 -1.08
CA GLY A 55 13.10 19.46 -0.26
C GLY A 55 11.69 19.37 -0.84
N ILE A 56 11.57 19.54 -2.15
CA ILE A 56 10.32 19.41 -2.90
C ILE A 56 9.73 17.99 -2.75
N ILE A 57 10.56 16.94 -2.87
CA ILE A 57 10.08 15.56 -2.68
C ILE A 57 9.52 15.38 -1.27
N THR A 58 10.21 15.87 -0.23
CA THR A 58 9.76 15.72 1.15
C THR A 58 8.44 16.44 1.40
N GLU A 59 8.27 17.62 0.80
CA GLU A 59 7.02 18.38 0.85
C GLU A 59 5.88 17.64 0.14
N VAL A 60 6.11 17.16 -1.08
CA VAL A 60 5.13 16.37 -1.84
C VAL A 60 4.75 15.09 -1.09
N TYR A 61 5.70 14.39 -0.48
CA TYR A 61 5.42 13.20 0.33
C TYR A 61 4.56 13.52 1.56
N SER A 62 4.69 14.70 2.13
CA SER A 62 3.84 15.15 3.24
C SER A 62 2.40 15.34 2.79
N TYR A 63 2.16 15.94 1.62
CA TYR A 63 0.81 16.01 1.04
C TYR A 63 0.27 14.64 0.66
N VAL A 64 1.09 13.77 0.05
CA VAL A 64 0.70 12.39 -0.30
C VAL A 64 0.29 11.60 0.94
N ALA A 65 0.98 11.75 2.07
CA ALA A 65 0.62 11.07 3.30
C ALA A 65 -0.79 11.47 3.78
N LEU A 66 -1.13 12.77 3.74
CA LEU A 66 -2.47 13.24 4.07
C LEU A 66 -3.52 12.77 3.06
N LEU A 67 -3.20 12.86 1.78
CA LEU A 67 -4.08 12.41 0.70
C LEU A 67 -4.37 10.92 0.79
N LEU A 68 -3.40 10.07 1.11
CA LEU A 68 -3.61 8.63 1.27
C LEU A 68 -4.61 8.32 2.40
N VAL A 69 -4.52 9.04 3.53
CA VAL A 69 -5.47 8.88 4.64
C VAL A 69 -6.88 9.28 4.19
N LEU A 70 -7.01 10.40 3.46
CA LEU A 70 -8.30 10.89 2.97
C LEU A 70 -8.89 9.99 1.87
N LEU A 71 -8.08 9.60 0.88
CA LEU A 71 -8.49 8.85 -0.31
C LEU A 71 -8.80 7.38 0.00
N THR A 72 -8.21 6.84 1.08
CA THR A 72 -8.54 5.50 1.58
C THR A 72 -9.76 5.53 2.51
N PHE A 73 -10.11 6.71 3.06
CA PHE A 73 -11.29 6.97 3.90
C PHE A 73 -11.58 5.92 5.00
N GLY A 74 -10.54 5.24 5.50
CA GLY A 74 -10.67 4.19 6.52
C GLY A 74 -11.26 2.87 6.00
N MET A 75 -11.20 2.62 4.69
CA MET A 75 -11.72 1.37 4.10
C MET A 75 -11.01 0.12 4.58
N GLU A 76 -9.75 0.21 4.99
CA GLU A 76 -9.03 -0.94 5.55
C GLU A 76 -9.74 -1.49 6.80
N THR A 77 -10.08 -0.61 7.74
CA THR A 77 -10.82 -0.98 8.96
C THR A 77 -12.23 -1.44 8.64
N THR A 78 -12.89 -0.77 7.70
CA THR A 78 -14.25 -1.11 7.26
C THR A 78 -14.29 -2.48 6.60
N PHE A 79 -13.36 -2.76 5.70
CA PHE A 79 -13.18 -4.04 5.02
C PHE A 79 -13.03 -5.17 6.03
N PHE A 80 -12.10 -5.05 6.98
CA PHE A 80 -11.91 -6.08 8.00
C PHE A 80 -13.14 -6.28 8.89
N ARG A 81 -13.88 -5.22 9.19
CA ARG A 81 -15.12 -5.36 9.96
C ARG A 81 -16.22 -6.10 9.19
N PHE A 82 -16.38 -5.84 7.89
CA PHE A 82 -17.48 -6.39 7.10
C PHE A 82 -17.17 -7.76 6.49
N VAL A 83 -15.91 -8.05 6.14
CA VAL A 83 -15.53 -9.36 5.57
C VAL A 83 -15.67 -10.51 6.59
N ASN A 84 -15.65 -10.20 7.88
CA ASN A 84 -15.76 -11.16 8.98
C ASN A 84 -17.20 -11.30 9.52
N LYS A 85 -18.20 -10.65 8.91
CA LYS A 85 -19.60 -10.81 9.30
C LYS A 85 -20.21 -12.01 8.58
N GLU A 86 -20.90 -12.88 9.31
CA GLU A 86 -21.55 -14.08 8.74
C GLU A 86 -22.72 -13.73 7.78
N GLU A 87 -23.31 -12.54 7.94
CA GLU A 87 -24.42 -12.04 7.13
C GLU A 87 -23.98 -11.51 5.74
N GLU A 88 -22.68 -11.31 5.53
CA GLU A 88 -22.13 -10.66 4.34
C GLU A 88 -21.28 -11.65 3.54
N GLU A 89 -21.39 -11.62 2.20
CA GLU A 89 -20.55 -12.45 1.34
C GLU A 89 -19.13 -11.85 1.24
N PRO A 90 -18.07 -12.56 1.70
CA PRO A 90 -16.71 -12.01 1.75
C PRO A 90 -16.19 -11.52 0.39
N MET A 91 -16.51 -12.24 -0.67
CA MET A 91 -16.10 -11.90 -2.05
C MET A 91 -16.78 -10.61 -2.53
N ARG A 92 -18.03 -10.39 -2.15
CA ARG A 92 -18.78 -9.17 -2.50
C ARG A 92 -18.21 -7.95 -1.76
N VAL A 93 -17.89 -8.10 -0.46
CA VAL A 93 -17.25 -7.05 0.34
C VAL A 93 -15.88 -6.68 -0.24
N TYR A 94 -15.09 -7.67 -0.65
CA TYR A 94 -13.80 -7.46 -1.31
C TYR A 94 -13.94 -6.69 -2.63
N SER A 95 -14.77 -7.18 -3.55
CA SER A 95 -14.96 -6.55 -4.87
C SER A 95 -15.50 -5.12 -4.74
N THR A 96 -16.47 -4.90 -3.84
CA THR A 96 -17.04 -3.57 -3.59
C THR A 96 -16.00 -2.61 -3.01
N THR A 97 -15.20 -3.07 -2.05
CA THR A 97 -14.10 -2.28 -1.47
C THR A 97 -13.08 -1.91 -2.54
N LEU A 98 -12.64 -2.89 -3.32
CA LEU A 98 -11.64 -2.70 -4.37
C LEU A 98 -12.14 -1.74 -5.46
N LEU A 99 -13.38 -1.90 -5.93
CA LEU A 99 -13.98 -1.01 -6.92
C LEU A 99 -14.14 0.40 -6.39
N THR A 100 -14.61 0.56 -5.14
CA THR A 100 -14.84 1.90 -4.58
C THR A 100 -13.53 2.66 -4.42
N VAL A 101 -12.54 2.05 -3.77
CA VAL A 101 -11.21 2.68 -3.59
C VAL A 101 -10.51 2.87 -4.92
N GLY A 102 -10.59 1.88 -5.82
CA GLY A 102 -9.99 1.94 -7.15
C GLY A 102 -10.59 3.04 -8.02
N LEU A 103 -11.92 3.17 -8.07
CA LEU A 103 -12.59 4.21 -8.84
C LEU A 103 -12.29 5.61 -8.29
N VAL A 104 -12.32 5.78 -6.98
CA VAL A 104 -11.95 7.06 -6.34
C VAL A 104 -10.49 7.40 -6.62
N GLY A 105 -9.59 6.43 -6.56
CA GLY A 105 -8.18 6.60 -6.89
C GLY A 105 -7.93 6.95 -8.36
N ILE A 106 -8.57 6.24 -9.30
CA ILE A 106 -8.45 6.52 -10.73
C ILE A 106 -9.03 7.90 -11.06
N ALA A 107 -10.19 8.25 -10.51
CA ALA A 107 -10.78 9.56 -10.69
C ALA A 107 -9.86 10.67 -10.16
N PHE A 108 -9.27 10.47 -8.99
CA PHE A 108 -8.30 11.41 -8.41
C PHE A 108 -7.07 11.58 -9.32
N ILE A 109 -6.48 10.49 -9.82
CA ILE A 109 -5.35 10.54 -10.76
C ILE A 109 -5.74 11.28 -12.04
N ALA A 110 -6.92 11.01 -12.60
CA ALA A 110 -7.40 11.68 -13.80
C ALA A 110 -7.55 13.20 -13.59
N VAL A 111 -8.02 13.63 -12.42
CA VAL A 111 -8.09 15.05 -12.04
C VAL A 111 -6.68 15.64 -11.94
N ILE A 112 -5.76 15.00 -11.22
CA ILE A 112 -4.37 15.50 -11.09
C ILE A 112 -3.70 15.61 -12.47
N MET A 113 -3.88 14.62 -13.36
CA MET A 113 -3.34 14.68 -14.71
C MET A 113 -3.97 15.79 -15.56
N GLY A 114 -5.28 16.00 -15.46
CA GLY A 114 -5.98 17.07 -16.19
C GLY A 114 -5.60 18.48 -15.72
N PHE A 115 -5.21 18.63 -14.46
CA PHE A 115 -4.87 19.91 -13.82
C PHE A 115 -3.40 20.01 -13.42
N LEU A 116 -2.51 19.23 -14.03
CA LEU A 116 -1.11 19.14 -13.60
C LEU A 116 -0.40 20.50 -13.63
N ASN A 117 -0.55 21.25 -14.73
CA ASN A 117 0.05 22.57 -14.88
C ASN A 117 -0.46 23.59 -13.83
N PRO A 118 -1.78 23.82 -13.66
CA PRO A 118 -2.26 24.76 -12.66
C PRO A 118 -1.96 24.32 -11.22
N ILE A 119 -1.89 23.02 -10.93
CA ILE A 119 -1.46 22.52 -9.61
C ILE A 119 0.02 22.83 -9.38
N SER A 120 0.87 22.60 -10.38
CA SER A 120 2.30 22.91 -10.31
C SER A 120 2.57 24.41 -10.16
N GLU A 121 1.82 25.26 -10.88
CA GLU A 121 1.89 26.72 -10.75
C GLU A 121 1.41 27.20 -9.38
N PHE A 122 0.32 26.63 -8.85
CA PHE A 122 -0.18 26.95 -7.51
C PHE A 122 0.83 26.59 -6.41
N MET A 123 1.59 25.51 -6.60
CA MET A 123 2.63 25.05 -5.68
C MET A 123 3.99 25.73 -5.91
N ASP A 124 4.08 26.71 -6.83
CA ASP A 124 5.31 27.42 -7.20
C ASP A 124 6.43 26.48 -7.73
N TYR A 125 6.06 25.31 -8.24
CA TYR A 125 6.98 24.34 -8.85
C TYR A 125 7.10 24.47 -10.37
N ALA A 126 6.30 25.35 -11.00
CA ALA A 126 6.31 25.58 -12.44
C ALA A 126 7.66 26.10 -13.00
N SER A 127 8.49 26.72 -12.15
CA SER A 127 9.84 27.20 -12.48
C SER A 127 10.97 26.17 -12.30
N HIS A 128 10.66 24.96 -11.82
CA HIS A 128 11.62 23.86 -11.69
C HIS A 128 11.22 22.68 -12.60
N PRO A 129 11.61 22.71 -13.88
CA PRO A 129 11.36 21.61 -14.82
C PRO A 129 12.15 20.34 -14.49
#